data_AF-H2ES17-F1
#
_entry.id   AF-H2ES17-F1
#
_cell.length_a   1.000
_cell.length_b   1.000
_cell.length_c   1.000
_cell.angle_alpha   90.00
_cell.angle_beta   90.00
_cell.angle_gamma   90.00
#
_symmetry.space_group_name_H-M   'P 1'
#
loop_
_entity.id
_entity.type
_entity.pdbx_description
1 polymer ?
#
loop_
_entity_poly.entity_id
_entity_poly.type
_entity_poly.pdbx_seq_one_letter_code
_entity_poly.pdbx_strand_id
1 'polypeptide(L)'
;MYDQPLPVTQMDMGQIPLRQALQVLGGQAFELEEDVVKREVGFRLKNGYVWTPPKYDVVKPSAQLTKALTANRDDLDSDLTDELFFSSAPSQRVASKTAAINKQKPLVTSAPKRAQSSGKSVTKSNVKPVSVKTFAMVDGETYREAILRWANESGFERVALAQEPEFLKALDKRAPSGFVAKGSFRTAMATLAEDIPELSTLTLYENPAKKLAALHPYRSQAVTAFITTGETLEEVISDAVKQYDWNWDKKHSWTADNYAFGSSYPVVTRKSDISAALSILLKQYPLEARRLDANRTIYIREATPL
;
A
#
# COMPACT_ATOMS: atom_id res chain seq x y z
N MET A 1 -3.98 22.85 -30.82
CA MET A 1 -3.26 24.13 -30.61
C MET A 1 -4.30 25.17 -30.28
N TYR A 2 -4.41 25.57 -29.01
CA TYR A 2 -5.30 26.65 -28.60
C TYR A 2 -4.45 27.90 -28.37
N ASP A 3 -4.13 28.61 -29.45
CA ASP A 3 -3.55 29.95 -29.39
C ASP A 3 -4.68 30.97 -29.53
N GLN A 4 -5.45 31.15 -28.45
CA GLN A 4 -6.29 32.34 -28.33
C GLN A 4 -5.69 33.24 -27.24
N PRO A 5 -5.35 34.50 -27.56
CA PRO A 5 -4.87 35.44 -26.55
C PRO A 5 -6.01 35.73 -25.57
N LEU A 6 -5.73 35.56 -24.28
CA LEU A 6 -6.66 35.93 -23.21
C LEU A 6 -7.00 37.42 -23.34
N PRO A 7 -8.29 37.80 -23.19
CA PRO A 7 -8.70 39.20 -23.24
C PRO A 7 -7.97 39.99 -22.15
N VAL A 8 -7.44 41.18 -22.51
CA VAL A 8 -6.57 42.03 -21.69
C VAL A 8 -7.14 42.32 -20.28
N THR A 9 -8.47 42.26 -20.13
CA THR A 9 -9.17 42.44 -18.84
C THR A 9 -8.93 41.33 -17.82
N GLN A 10 -8.31 40.20 -18.19
CA GLN A 10 -7.97 39.10 -17.27
C GLN A 10 -6.51 39.12 -16.78
N MET A 11 -5.66 40.01 -17.29
CA MET A 11 -4.24 40.06 -16.89
C MET A 11 -3.98 40.92 -15.66
N ASP A 12 -4.89 41.84 -15.32
CA ASP A 12 -4.73 42.72 -14.16
C ASP A 12 -6.08 42.94 -13.47
N MET A 13 -6.48 41.96 -12.64
CA MET A 13 -7.72 42.05 -11.87
C MET A 13 -7.61 42.97 -10.64
N GLY A 14 -6.49 43.67 -10.44
CA GLY A 14 -6.31 44.58 -9.30
C GLY A 14 -6.60 43.95 -7.92
N GLN A 15 -6.66 44.78 -6.89
CA GLN A 15 -7.14 44.34 -5.57
C GLN A 15 -8.67 44.31 -5.59
N ILE A 16 -9.25 43.11 -5.71
CA ILE A 16 -10.70 42.92 -5.56
C ILE A 16 -11.02 42.73 -4.07
N PRO A 17 -11.99 43.47 -3.51
CA PRO A 17 -12.41 43.24 -2.13
C PRO A 17 -12.93 41.81 -1.96
N LEU A 18 -12.55 41.15 -0.85
CA LEU A 18 -12.82 39.74 -0.58
C LEU A 18 -14.28 39.33 -0.82
N ARG A 19 -15.24 40.20 -0.46
CA ARG A 19 -16.67 39.99 -0.72
C ARG A 19 -16.99 39.79 -2.21
N GLN A 20 -16.41 40.60 -3.08
CA GLN A 20 -16.63 40.49 -4.53
C GLN A 20 -15.92 39.24 -5.10
N ALA A 21 -14.72 38.91 -4.61
CA ALA A 21 -14.03 37.69 -5.02
C ALA A 21 -14.82 36.43 -4.66
N LEU A 22 -15.38 36.37 -3.44
CA LEU A 22 -16.21 35.25 -3.01
C LEU A 22 -17.53 35.19 -3.79
N GLN A 23 -18.17 36.33 -4.06
CA GLN A 23 -19.40 36.38 -4.86
C GLN A 23 -19.19 35.88 -6.31
N VAL A 24 -17.99 36.09 -6.89
CA VAL A 24 -17.63 35.53 -8.21
C VAL A 24 -17.54 33.99 -8.15
N LEU A 25 -17.01 33.42 -7.07
CA LEU A 25 -16.94 31.96 -6.88
C LEU A 25 -18.32 31.32 -6.71
N GLY A 26 -19.23 31.99 -6.01
CA GLY A 26 -20.61 31.51 -5.82
C GLY A 26 -21.46 31.54 -7.10
N GLY A 27 -21.08 32.33 -8.10
CA GLY A 27 -21.86 32.51 -9.33
C GLY A 27 -23.15 33.34 -9.13
N GLN A 28 -23.88 33.59 -10.21
CA GLN A 28 -25.01 34.54 -10.21
C GLN A 28 -26.23 34.06 -9.39
N ALA A 29 -26.37 32.75 -9.22
CA ALA A 29 -27.49 32.09 -8.55
C ALA A 29 -27.42 32.14 -7.01
N PHE A 30 -26.24 32.45 -6.47
CA PHE A 30 -25.99 32.49 -5.04
C PHE A 30 -25.67 33.91 -4.57
N GLU A 31 -25.96 34.21 -3.33
CA GLU A 31 -25.69 35.46 -2.64
C GLU A 31 -24.81 35.18 -1.43
N LEU A 32 -23.79 36.03 -1.23
CA LEU A 32 -22.86 35.88 -0.13
C LEU A 32 -23.51 36.29 1.19
N GLU A 33 -23.57 35.36 2.14
CA GLU A 33 -24.06 35.59 3.51
C GLU A 33 -22.85 35.60 4.45
N GLU A 34 -22.73 36.65 5.26
CA GLU A 34 -21.66 36.77 6.26
C GLU A 34 -22.27 36.60 7.65
N ASP A 35 -21.83 35.58 8.38
CA ASP A 35 -22.13 35.45 9.80
C ASP A 35 -21.06 36.21 10.59
N VAL A 36 -21.39 37.45 10.94
CA VAL A 36 -20.50 38.36 11.67
C VAL A 36 -20.11 37.82 13.05
N VAL A 37 -20.96 36.97 13.65
CA VAL A 37 -20.71 36.40 14.99
C VAL A 37 -19.73 35.25 14.91
N LYS A 38 -19.86 34.38 13.91
CA LYS A 38 -18.97 33.22 13.72
C LYS A 38 -17.74 33.52 12.88
N ARG A 39 -17.68 34.70 12.26
CA ARG A 39 -16.64 35.10 11.28
C ARG A 39 -16.54 34.12 10.11
N GLU A 40 -17.69 33.60 9.69
CA GLU A 40 -17.82 32.65 8.60
C GLU A 40 -18.53 33.31 7.42
N VAL A 41 -18.22 32.84 6.21
CA VAL A 41 -18.87 33.30 4.99
C VAL A 41 -19.49 32.11 4.28
N GLY A 42 -20.78 32.21 3.98
CA GLY A 42 -21.58 31.18 3.32
C GLY A 42 -22.20 31.69 2.02
N PHE A 43 -22.78 30.77 1.26
CA PHE A 43 -23.53 31.08 0.04
C PHE A 43 -24.99 30.66 0.23
N ARG A 44 -25.89 31.61 0.04
CA ARG A 44 -27.33 31.36 0.06
C ARG A 44 -27.90 31.46 -1.35
N LEU A 45 -28.78 30.53 -1.72
CA LEU A 45 -29.42 30.54 -3.02
C LEU A 45 -30.42 31.71 -3.11
N LYS A 46 -30.37 32.50 -4.19
CA LYS A 46 -31.30 33.62 -4.40
C LYS A 46 -32.72 33.12 -4.65
N ASN A 47 -33.72 33.86 -4.15
CA ASN A 47 -35.13 33.58 -4.41
C ASN A 47 -35.39 33.52 -5.93
N GLY A 48 -35.91 32.39 -6.41
CA GLY A 48 -36.19 32.14 -7.84
C GLY A 48 -35.26 31.11 -8.49
N TYR A 49 -34.12 30.79 -7.87
CA TYR A 49 -33.31 29.64 -8.28
C TYR A 49 -33.74 28.39 -7.49
N VAL A 50 -33.88 27.26 -8.19
CA VAL A 50 -34.19 25.95 -7.59
C VAL A 50 -33.03 25.02 -7.89
N TRP A 51 -32.42 24.47 -6.85
CA TRP A 51 -31.38 23.46 -7.03
C TRP A 51 -32.02 22.15 -7.49
N THR A 52 -31.78 21.77 -8.74
CA THR A 52 -32.12 20.44 -9.26
C THR A 52 -30.88 19.55 -9.19
N PRO A 53 -30.91 18.43 -8.43
CA PRO A 53 -29.80 17.49 -8.45
C PRO A 53 -29.59 16.94 -9.87
N PRO A 54 -28.34 16.76 -10.32
CA PRO A 54 -28.08 16.15 -11.62
C PRO A 54 -28.68 14.74 -11.63
N LYS A 55 -29.56 14.47 -12.60
CA LYS A 55 -30.04 13.12 -12.86
C LYS A 55 -28.87 12.33 -13.43
N TYR A 56 -28.36 11.38 -12.66
CA TYR A 56 -27.40 10.41 -13.19
C TYR A 56 -28.17 9.50 -14.16
N ASP A 57 -27.87 9.61 -15.44
CA ASP A 57 -28.36 8.64 -16.42
C ASP A 57 -27.79 7.27 -16.03
N VAL A 58 -28.68 6.31 -15.79
CA VAL A 58 -28.31 4.91 -15.59
C VAL A 58 -27.57 4.48 -16.85
N VAL A 59 -26.24 4.36 -16.75
CA VAL A 59 -25.38 3.89 -17.83
C VAL A 59 -25.85 2.49 -18.21
N LYS A 60 -26.59 2.37 -19.31
CA LYS A 60 -26.90 1.07 -19.90
C LYS A 60 -25.58 0.48 -20.38
N PRO A 61 -25.17 -0.72 -19.91
CA PRO A 61 -23.94 -1.34 -20.38
C PRO A 61 -24.01 -1.49 -21.91
N SER A 62 -22.96 -1.04 -22.59
CA SER A 62 -22.88 -1.10 -24.04
C SER A 62 -22.99 -2.55 -24.52
N ALA A 63 -23.62 -2.77 -25.67
CA ALA A 63 -23.80 -4.10 -26.26
C ALA A 63 -22.49 -4.88 -26.49
N GLN A 64 -21.34 -4.20 -26.43
CA GLN A 64 -20.02 -4.81 -26.49
C GLN A 64 -19.61 -5.46 -25.16
N LEU A 65 -20.04 -4.92 -24.01
CA LEU A 65 -19.74 -5.48 -22.68
C LEU A 65 -20.57 -6.74 -22.42
N THR A 66 -21.83 -6.78 -22.87
CA THR A 66 -22.66 -7.99 -22.80
C THR A 66 -22.15 -9.10 -23.70
N LYS A 67 -21.66 -8.77 -24.90
CA LYS A 67 -21.06 -9.76 -25.81
C LYS A 67 -19.74 -10.35 -25.27
N ALA A 68 -18.97 -9.56 -24.52
CA ALA A 68 -17.76 -10.03 -23.83
C ALA A 68 -18.06 -10.86 -22.57
N LEU A 69 -19.18 -10.61 -21.89
CA LEU A 69 -19.63 -11.42 -20.76
C LEU A 69 -20.26 -12.76 -21.18
N THR A 70 -20.97 -12.83 -22.31
CA THR A 70 -21.51 -14.10 -22.82
C THR A 70 -20.48 -14.96 -23.52
N ALA A 71 -19.47 -14.38 -24.19
CA ALA A 71 -18.37 -15.14 -24.79
C ALA A 71 -17.49 -15.90 -23.77
N ASN A 72 -17.54 -15.54 -22.48
CA ASN A 72 -16.86 -16.27 -21.40
C ASN A 72 -17.78 -17.23 -20.62
N ARG A 73 -19.06 -17.34 -21.01
CA ARG A 73 -20.06 -18.13 -20.29
C ARG A 73 -20.64 -19.30 -21.09
N ASP A 74 -20.25 -19.45 -22.37
CA ASP A 74 -20.71 -20.53 -23.25
C ASP A 74 -19.78 -21.77 -23.29
N ASP A 75 -18.80 -21.90 -22.39
CA ASP A 75 -17.90 -23.08 -22.30
C ASP A 75 -18.04 -23.87 -20.98
N LEU A 76 -19.16 -23.72 -20.27
CA LEU A 76 -19.49 -24.55 -19.09
C LEU A 76 -21.01 -24.77 -19.01
N ASP A 77 -21.53 -25.68 -19.84
CA ASP A 77 -22.54 -26.67 -19.43
C ASP A 77 -22.90 -27.59 -20.62
N SER A 78 -22.26 -28.76 -20.67
CA SER A 78 -22.87 -29.98 -21.22
C SER A 78 -22.15 -31.21 -20.68
N ASP A 79 -22.88 -31.95 -19.83
CA ASP A 79 -22.69 -33.35 -19.43
C ASP A 79 -21.38 -33.78 -18.75
N LEU A 80 -21.45 -33.92 -17.42
CA LEU A 80 -20.62 -34.85 -16.66
C LEU A 80 -21.49 -36.03 -16.19
N THR A 81 -21.53 -37.08 -17.02
CA THR A 81 -21.72 -38.45 -16.56
C THR A 81 -20.43 -39.23 -16.75
N ASP A 82 -19.96 -39.77 -15.64
CA ASP A 82 -19.23 -41.03 -15.44
C ASP A 82 -17.93 -41.38 -16.19
N GLU A 83 -16.98 -41.80 -15.34
CA GLU A 83 -16.09 -42.95 -15.48
C GLU A 83 -14.87 -42.90 -16.43
N LEU A 84 -13.71 -42.93 -15.74
CA LEU A 84 -12.55 -43.77 -16.01
C LEU A 84 -11.52 -43.39 -17.10
N PHE A 85 -10.29 -43.76 -16.75
CA PHE A 85 -9.10 -44.03 -17.57
C PHE A 85 -8.02 -42.96 -17.72
N PHE A 86 -6.92 -43.22 -17.00
CA PHE A 86 -5.54 -42.95 -17.37
C PHE A 86 -5.27 -43.28 -18.84
N SER A 87 -4.62 -42.39 -19.59
CA SER A 87 -3.25 -42.62 -20.11
C SER A 87 -2.75 -41.52 -21.06
N SER A 88 -1.42 -41.37 -21.01
CA SER A 88 -0.45 -40.70 -21.87
C SER A 88 -0.78 -40.40 -23.34
N ALA A 89 -0.51 -39.13 -23.75
CA ALA A 89 0.26 -38.56 -24.90
C ALA A 89 0.35 -39.34 -26.26
N PRO A 90 0.92 -38.80 -27.39
CA PRO A 90 1.33 -37.44 -27.83
C PRO A 90 0.91 -37.08 -29.30
N SER A 91 1.13 -35.83 -29.76
CA SER A 91 1.37 -35.37 -31.19
C SER A 91 0.85 -33.93 -31.38
N GLN A 92 1.35 -33.04 -32.23
CA GLN A 92 2.41 -33.02 -33.25
C GLN A 92 2.76 -31.55 -33.58
N ARG A 93 3.98 -31.33 -34.08
CA ARG A 93 4.56 -30.07 -34.58
C ARG A 93 4.10 -29.74 -36.01
N VAL A 94 4.10 -28.45 -36.37
CA VAL A 94 4.53 -27.89 -37.69
C VAL A 94 5.15 -26.50 -37.44
N ALA A 95 6.47 -26.29 -37.42
CA ALA A 95 7.49 -26.14 -38.49
C ALA A 95 7.78 -24.68 -38.89
N SER A 96 9.06 -24.28 -38.83
CA SER A 96 9.70 -23.27 -39.70
C SER A 96 11.24 -23.31 -39.62
N LYS A 97 11.83 -23.81 -40.72
CA LYS A 97 13.08 -23.40 -41.43
C LYS A 97 14.48 -23.39 -40.77
N THR A 98 15.27 -24.39 -41.21
CA THR A 98 16.65 -24.37 -41.80
C THR A 98 17.82 -23.68 -41.09
N ALA A 99 18.88 -24.45 -40.75
CA ALA A 99 20.09 -24.63 -41.59
C ALA A 99 21.20 -25.47 -40.91
N ALA A 100 21.92 -26.26 -41.73
CA ALA A 100 23.27 -26.84 -41.59
C ALA A 100 23.60 -27.80 -40.41
N ILE A 101 23.66 -29.13 -40.63
CA ILE A 101 24.85 -29.94 -41.02
C ILE A 101 25.97 -29.93 -39.95
N ASN A 102 26.12 -31.01 -39.16
CA ASN A 102 27.10 -32.07 -39.47
C ASN A 102 26.90 -33.32 -38.59
N LYS A 103 27.05 -34.48 -39.21
CA LYS A 103 26.98 -35.82 -38.64
C LYS A 103 28.34 -36.17 -38.01
N GLN A 104 28.35 -36.93 -36.92
CA GLN A 104 29.11 -38.19 -36.82
C GLN A 104 28.84 -38.92 -35.49
N LYS A 105 28.38 -40.16 -35.64
CA LYS A 105 28.45 -41.31 -34.72
C LYS A 105 29.08 -42.44 -35.58
N PRO A 106 29.34 -43.66 -35.08
CA PRO A 106 29.86 -44.16 -33.80
C PRO A 106 30.99 -45.20 -34.03
N LEU A 107 31.62 -45.77 -32.98
CA LEU A 107 31.96 -47.22 -32.91
C LEU A 107 32.48 -47.60 -31.50
N VAL A 108 31.78 -48.42 -30.69
CA VAL A 108 32.01 -49.87 -30.38
C VAL A 108 33.50 -50.23 -30.11
N THR A 109 33.97 -50.94 -29.08
CA THR A 109 33.46 -52.08 -28.28
C THR A 109 34.45 -52.37 -27.12
N SER A 110 34.01 -53.20 -26.16
CA SER A 110 34.79 -54.11 -25.29
C SER A 110 34.91 -53.75 -23.79
N ALA A 111 34.17 -54.53 -23.00
CA ALA A 111 34.44 -54.83 -21.59
C ALA A 111 35.25 -56.16 -21.53
N PRO A 112 35.60 -56.73 -20.36
CA PRO A 112 35.73 -56.18 -18.99
C PRO A 112 37.11 -56.52 -18.37
N LYS A 113 37.51 -55.84 -17.29
CA LYS A 113 38.36 -56.47 -16.25
C LYS A 113 38.23 -55.77 -14.90
N ARG A 114 37.88 -56.59 -13.92
CA ARG A 114 37.65 -56.31 -12.51
C ARG A 114 39.00 -56.06 -11.82
N ALA A 115 39.12 -54.92 -11.15
CA ALA A 115 40.10 -54.72 -10.08
C ALA A 115 39.41 -53.97 -8.94
N GLN A 116 39.39 -54.62 -7.77
CA GLN A 116 38.91 -54.05 -6.52
C GLN A 116 39.87 -52.96 -6.06
N SER A 117 39.33 -51.80 -5.68
CA SER A 117 40.05 -50.77 -4.96
C SER A 117 39.09 -50.07 -4.01
N SER A 118 39.25 -50.42 -2.73
CA SER A 118 39.08 -49.60 -1.53
C SER A 118 38.18 -48.36 -1.62
N GLY A 119 37.02 -48.48 -0.98
CA GLY A 119 36.62 -47.57 0.10
C GLY A 119 36.73 -46.07 -0.14
N LYS A 120 35.66 -45.48 -0.67
CA LYS A 120 35.24 -44.15 -0.23
C LYS A 120 33.73 -44.19 -0.03
N SER A 121 33.37 -44.29 1.25
CA SER A 121 32.01 -44.11 1.75
C SER A 121 31.41 -42.87 1.08
N VAL A 122 30.39 -43.07 0.25
CA VAL A 122 29.49 -41.99 -0.15
C VAL A 122 28.79 -41.60 1.13
N THR A 123 29.31 -40.57 1.78
CA THR A 123 28.69 -39.87 2.88
C THR A 123 27.26 -39.56 2.47
N LYS A 124 26.31 -40.24 3.11
CA LYS A 124 24.90 -39.85 3.12
C LYS A 124 24.90 -38.37 3.47
N SER A 125 24.56 -37.54 2.48
CA SER A 125 24.31 -36.13 2.68
C SER A 125 23.25 -36.02 3.77
N ASN A 126 23.68 -35.72 5.00
CA ASN A 126 22.81 -35.41 6.11
C ASN A 126 22.28 -34.00 5.84
N VAL A 127 21.33 -33.91 4.90
CA VAL A 127 20.52 -32.71 4.73
C VAL A 127 19.68 -32.62 5.98
N LYS A 128 20.13 -31.79 6.92
CA LYS A 128 19.31 -31.42 8.08
C LYS A 128 17.93 -31.04 7.56
N PRO A 129 16.84 -31.62 8.08
CA PRO A 129 15.50 -31.23 7.65
C PRO A 129 15.37 -29.72 7.87
N VAL A 130 15.15 -28.98 6.78
CA VAL A 130 14.87 -27.56 6.85
C VAL A 130 13.56 -27.42 7.63
N SER A 131 13.64 -26.91 8.85
CA SER A 131 12.46 -26.68 9.68
C SER A 131 11.64 -25.56 9.03
N VAL A 132 10.61 -25.94 8.29
CA VAL A 132 9.68 -24.99 7.70
C VAL A 132 8.82 -24.41 8.83
N LYS A 133 8.96 -23.10 9.08
CA LYS A 133 8.08 -22.42 10.05
C LYS A 133 6.64 -22.53 9.58
N THR A 134 5.75 -22.77 10.53
CA THR A 134 4.31 -22.87 10.30
C THR A 134 3.63 -21.75 11.07
N PHE A 135 2.81 -20.97 10.37
CA PHE A 135 2.04 -19.86 10.90
C PHE A 135 0.58 -20.26 10.88
N ALA A 136 0.01 -20.43 12.07
CA ALA A 136 -1.38 -20.84 12.23
C ALA A 136 -2.14 -19.80 13.05
N MET A 137 -3.40 -19.57 12.70
CA MET A 137 -4.31 -18.73 13.47
C MET A 137 -4.92 -19.54 14.61
N VAL A 138 -4.96 -18.92 15.79
CA VAL A 138 -5.65 -19.41 16.98
C VAL A 138 -7.13 -19.05 16.87
N ASP A 139 -7.99 -19.95 17.33
CA ASP A 139 -9.42 -19.71 17.29
C ASP A 139 -9.81 -18.47 18.13
N GLY A 140 -10.62 -17.60 17.53
CA GLY A 140 -11.09 -16.37 18.15
C GLY A 140 -10.09 -15.21 18.25
N GLU A 141 -8.84 -15.37 17.81
CA GLU A 141 -7.86 -14.27 17.78
C GLU A 141 -8.14 -13.29 16.62
N THR A 142 -7.75 -12.02 16.79
CA THR A 142 -7.82 -11.04 15.71
C THR A 142 -6.69 -11.25 14.70
N TYR A 143 -6.89 -10.82 13.45
CA TYR A 143 -5.81 -10.84 12.46
C TYR A 143 -4.59 -10.07 12.95
N ARG A 144 -4.79 -8.93 13.63
CA ARG A 144 -3.72 -8.14 14.24
C ARG A 144 -2.90 -8.97 15.22
N GLU A 145 -3.54 -9.65 16.17
CA GLU A 145 -2.84 -10.45 17.17
C GLU A 145 -2.05 -11.60 16.54
N ALA A 146 -2.68 -12.32 15.60
CA ALA A 146 -2.03 -13.40 14.86
C ALA A 146 -0.75 -12.90 14.17
N ILE A 147 -0.86 -11.81 13.40
CA ILE A 147 0.26 -11.27 12.64
C ILE A 147 1.36 -10.74 13.56
N LEU A 148 1.02 -10.04 14.65
CA LEU A 148 2.01 -9.53 15.60
C LEU A 148 2.77 -10.68 16.27
N ARG A 149 2.06 -11.77 16.63
CA ARG A 149 2.68 -12.97 17.17
C ARG A 149 3.62 -13.63 16.15
N TRP A 150 3.19 -13.79 14.90
CA TRP A 150 4.01 -14.34 13.82
C TRP A 150 5.24 -13.49 13.51
N ALA A 151 5.11 -12.17 13.56
CA ALA A 151 6.22 -11.24 13.38
C ALA A 151 7.29 -11.44 14.48
N ASN A 152 6.85 -11.54 15.75
CA ASN A 152 7.73 -11.83 16.88
C ASN A 152 8.41 -13.21 16.75
N GLU A 153 7.67 -14.27 16.41
CA GLU A 153 8.21 -15.61 16.12
C GLU A 153 9.21 -15.63 14.95
N SER A 154 9.12 -14.61 14.09
CA SER A 154 10.00 -14.41 12.93
C SER A 154 11.21 -13.53 13.22
N GLY A 155 11.34 -13.00 14.45
CA GLY A 155 12.47 -12.19 14.90
C GLY A 155 12.29 -10.68 14.69
N PHE A 156 11.10 -10.21 14.34
CA PHE A 156 10.77 -8.79 14.30
C PHE A 156 10.22 -8.34 15.66
N GLU A 157 11.02 -7.57 16.40
CA GLU A 157 10.67 -7.09 17.75
C GLU A 157 9.74 -5.87 17.71
N ARG A 158 9.72 -5.15 16.58
CA ARG A 158 8.91 -3.96 16.38
C ARG A 158 8.09 -4.12 15.12
N VAL A 159 6.79 -3.86 15.22
CA VAL A 159 5.87 -3.90 14.07
C VAL A 159 5.16 -2.55 13.93
N ALA A 160 5.41 -1.86 12.83
CA ALA A 160 4.70 -0.64 12.46
C ALA A 160 3.34 -0.99 11.83
N LEU A 161 2.28 -0.30 12.23
CA LEU A 161 0.95 -0.42 11.62
C LEU A 161 0.56 0.91 10.98
N ALA A 162 0.19 0.86 9.70
CA ALA A 162 -0.39 2.03 9.03
C ALA A 162 -1.69 2.47 9.73
N GLN A 163 -1.90 3.78 9.85
CA GLN A 163 -3.01 4.36 10.64
C GLN A 163 -4.30 4.56 9.83
N GLU A 164 -4.43 3.91 8.68
CA GLU A 164 -5.62 4.02 7.83
C GLU A 164 -6.83 3.32 8.51
N PRO A 165 -7.97 4.01 8.71
CA PRO A 165 -9.08 3.48 9.51
C PRO A 165 -9.66 2.17 8.97
N GLU A 166 -9.82 2.03 7.66
CA GLU A 166 -10.35 0.81 7.05
C GLU A 166 -9.39 -0.38 7.22
N PHE A 167 -8.10 -0.12 7.08
CA PHE A 167 -7.05 -1.11 7.27
C PHE A 167 -6.98 -1.61 8.72
N LEU A 168 -7.02 -0.70 9.69
CA LEU A 168 -7.02 -1.06 11.11
C LEU A 168 -8.26 -1.87 11.49
N LYS A 169 -9.44 -1.46 10.98
CA LYS A 169 -10.70 -2.20 11.18
C LYS A 169 -10.64 -3.61 10.59
N ALA A 170 -10.04 -3.77 9.40
CA ALA A 170 -9.86 -5.09 8.80
C ALA A 170 -8.95 -5.98 9.67
N LEU A 171 -7.86 -5.43 10.21
CA LEU A 171 -6.96 -6.15 11.12
C LEU A 171 -7.60 -6.51 12.47
N ASP A 172 -8.55 -5.72 12.96
CA ASP A 172 -9.23 -5.97 14.24
C ASP A 172 -10.36 -7.01 14.15
N LYS A 173 -10.66 -7.51 12.94
CA LYS A 173 -11.62 -8.60 12.79
C LYS A 173 -11.03 -9.91 13.26
N ARG A 174 -11.91 -10.78 13.76
CA ARG A 174 -11.56 -12.12 14.20
C ARG A 174 -11.39 -13.04 13.01
N ALA A 175 -10.33 -13.82 13.05
CA ALA A 175 -10.10 -14.86 12.07
C ALA A 175 -11.09 -16.02 12.29
N PRO A 176 -11.67 -16.61 11.23
CA PRO A 176 -12.24 -17.93 11.34
C PRO A 176 -11.13 -18.95 11.64
N SER A 177 -11.41 -19.92 12.51
CA SER A 177 -10.43 -20.97 12.83
C SER A 177 -10.02 -21.77 11.60
N GLY A 178 -8.73 -22.14 11.53
CA GLY A 178 -8.21 -23.08 10.53
C GLY A 178 -7.22 -22.53 9.50
N PHE A 179 -6.90 -21.22 9.50
CA PHE A 179 -5.84 -20.71 8.62
C PHE A 179 -4.47 -21.24 9.03
N VAL A 180 -3.76 -21.85 8.08
CA VAL A 180 -2.39 -22.36 8.26
C VAL A 180 -1.57 -22.07 7.01
N ALA A 181 -0.46 -21.36 7.19
CA ALA A 181 0.54 -21.12 6.16
C ALA A 181 1.89 -21.70 6.55
N LYS A 182 2.63 -22.23 5.58
CA LYS A 182 3.99 -22.75 5.77
C LYS A 182 4.98 -21.90 4.99
N GLY A 183 6.15 -21.65 5.56
CA GLY A 183 7.24 -20.96 4.87
C GLY A 183 7.79 -19.77 5.64
N SER A 184 8.04 -18.66 4.95
CA SER A 184 8.53 -17.43 5.54
C SER A 184 7.37 -16.55 6.06
N PHE A 185 7.67 -15.60 6.94
CA PHE A 185 6.68 -14.62 7.41
C PHE A 185 6.04 -13.87 6.23
N ARG A 186 6.86 -13.38 5.29
CA ARG A 186 6.38 -12.79 4.03
C ARG A 186 5.43 -13.69 3.25
N THR A 187 5.74 -14.99 3.16
CA THR A 187 4.86 -15.95 2.48
C THR A 187 3.52 -16.08 3.20
N ALA A 188 3.53 -16.23 4.53
CA ALA A 188 2.31 -16.32 5.33
C ALA A 188 1.44 -15.06 5.21
N MET A 189 2.06 -13.89 5.19
CA MET A 189 1.37 -12.61 4.98
C MET A 189 0.76 -12.50 3.57
N ALA A 190 1.47 -12.97 2.55
CA ALA A 190 0.98 -12.98 1.18
C ALA A 190 -0.21 -13.94 1.02
N THR A 191 -0.12 -15.15 1.56
CA THR A 191 -1.23 -16.12 1.55
C THR A 191 -2.44 -15.59 2.33
N LEU A 192 -2.19 -14.91 3.46
CA LEU A 192 -3.26 -14.30 4.25
C LEU A 192 -4.01 -13.20 3.46
N ALA A 193 -3.26 -12.36 2.74
CA ALA A 193 -3.85 -11.31 1.91
C ALA A 193 -4.59 -11.87 0.68
N GLU A 194 -4.22 -13.06 0.20
CA GLU A 194 -4.88 -13.73 -0.93
C GLU A 194 -6.16 -14.45 -0.50
N ASP A 195 -6.12 -15.19 0.61
CA ASP A 195 -7.24 -16.02 1.09
C ASP A 195 -8.37 -15.19 1.72
N ILE A 196 -8.04 -14.00 2.25
CA ILE A 196 -8.99 -13.17 3.01
C ILE A 196 -9.26 -11.87 2.25
N PRO A 197 -10.44 -11.73 1.59
CA PRO A 197 -10.76 -10.56 0.75
C PRO A 197 -10.63 -9.22 1.48
N GLU A 198 -10.97 -9.20 2.76
CA GLU A 198 -10.91 -8.01 3.62
C GLU A 198 -9.49 -7.54 3.91
N LEU A 199 -8.51 -8.46 3.84
CA LEU A 199 -7.10 -8.19 3.98
C LEU A 199 -6.38 -8.15 2.64
N SER A 200 -7.11 -8.08 1.52
CA SER A 200 -6.48 -8.05 0.20
C SER A 200 -5.43 -6.95 0.09
N THR A 201 -5.69 -5.75 0.59
CA THR A 201 -4.71 -4.65 0.54
C THR A 201 -3.49 -4.83 1.44
N LEU A 202 -3.48 -5.82 2.34
CA LEU A 202 -2.39 -6.07 3.29
C LEU A 202 -1.08 -6.34 2.56
N THR A 203 -0.09 -5.51 2.86
CA THR A 203 1.27 -5.64 2.35
C THR A 203 2.27 -5.54 3.49
N LEU A 204 3.39 -6.21 3.31
CA LEU A 204 4.45 -6.31 4.29
C LEU A 204 5.73 -5.65 3.75
N TYR A 205 6.28 -4.75 4.56
CA TYR A 205 7.64 -4.26 4.43
C TYR A 205 8.49 -4.83 5.57
N GLU A 206 9.66 -5.38 5.24
CA GLU A 206 10.59 -5.97 6.21
C GLU A 206 11.90 -5.19 6.20
N ASN A 207 12.38 -4.83 7.39
CA ASN A 207 13.72 -4.31 7.62
C ASN A 207 14.40 -5.17 8.71
N PRO A 208 15.03 -6.29 8.31
CA PRO A 208 15.66 -7.22 9.24
C PRO A 208 16.80 -6.59 10.06
N ALA A 209 17.53 -5.62 9.49
CA ALA A 209 18.64 -4.95 10.16
C ALA A 209 18.19 -4.17 11.42
N LYS A 210 16.99 -3.58 11.36
CA LYS A 210 16.36 -2.89 12.49
C LYS A 210 15.37 -3.77 13.28
N LYS A 211 15.29 -5.07 12.96
CA LYS A 211 14.26 -5.99 13.48
C LYS A 211 12.84 -5.41 13.39
N LEU A 212 12.58 -4.66 12.31
CA LEU A 212 11.35 -3.91 12.09
C LEU A 212 10.55 -4.55 10.96
N ALA A 213 9.29 -4.87 11.21
CA ALA A 213 8.31 -5.15 10.18
C ALA A 213 7.30 -4.00 10.10
N ALA A 214 6.70 -3.77 8.94
CA ALA A 214 5.66 -2.78 8.77
C ALA A 214 4.52 -3.34 7.93
N LEU A 215 3.29 -3.20 8.46
CA LEU A 215 2.06 -3.61 7.81
C LEU A 215 1.33 -2.38 7.28
N HIS A 216 0.96 -2.41 6.01
CA HIS A 216 0.29 -1.28 5.37
C HIS A 216 -0.62 -1.70 4.21
N PRO A 217 -1.59 -0.85 3.82
CA PRO A 217 -2.47 -1.11 2.68
C PRO A 217 -1.95 -0.60 1.32
N TYR A 218 -0.80 0.08 1.28
CA TYR A 218 -0.31 0.81 0.10
C TYR A 218 0.26 -0.09 -1.01
N ARG A 219 -0.60 -0.84 -1.70
CA ARG A 219 -0.21 -1.69 -2.84
C ARG A 219 0.52 -0.85 -3.91
N SER A 220 1.63 -1.39 -4.42
CA SER A 220 2.46 -0.80 -5.48
C SER A 220 3.12 0.54 -5.14
N GLN A 221 3.05 0.99 -3.88
CA GLN A 221 3.71 2.22 -3.44
C GLN A 221 4.87 1.89 -2.51
N ALA A 222 5.98 2.63 -2.66
CA ALA A 222 7.07 2.55 -1.71
C ALA A 222 6.63 3.13 -0.37
N VAL A 223 7.14 2.54 0.73
CA VAL A 223 6.88 2.99 2.09
C VAL A 223 8.16 3.42 2.78
N THR A 224 7.99 4.31 3.75
CA THR A 224 9.03 4.66 4.71
C THR A 224 8.60 4.12 6.07
N ALA A 225 9.42 3.23 6.64
CA ALA A 225 9.21 2.69 7.97
C ALA A 225 10.44 2.92 8.84
N PHE A 226 10.23 3.50 10.03
CA PHE A 226 11.29 3.84 10.97
C PHE A 226 10.80 3.73 12.41
N ILE A 227 11.73 3.73 13.36
CA ILE A 227 11.43 3.74 14.80
C ILE A 227 11.69 5.16 15.29
N THR A 228 10.77 5.73 16.05
CA THR A 228 10.99 7.05 16.68
C THR A 228 12.06 6.92 17.76
N THR A 229 13.14 7.70 17.64
CA THR A 229 14.24 7.72 18.61
C THR A 229 14.50 9.16 19.05
N GLY A 230 14.57 9.38 20.36
CA GLY A 230 14.81 10.68 20.96
C GLY A 230 14.12 10.81 22.31
N GLU A 231 14.65 11.67 23.17
CA GLU A 231 14.04 12.00 24.46
C GLU A 231 13.03 13.14 24.32
N THR A 232 13.12 13.89 23.22
CA THR A 232 12.32 15.07 22.97
C THR A 232 11.64 15.06 21.60
N LEU A 233 10.53 15.78 21.50
CA LEU A 233 9.73 15.83 20.28
C LEU A 233 10.53 16.47 19.13
N GLU A 234 11.37 17.46 19.42
CA GLU A 234 12.27 18.06 18.43
C GLU A 234 13.22 17.05 17.79
N GLU A 235 13.84 16.17 18.60
CA GLU A 235 14.76 15.15 18.09
C GLU A 235 14.01 14.17 17.18
N VAL A 236 12.82 13.75 17.60
CA VAL A 236 11.99 12.83 16.84
C VAL A 236 11.51 13.46 15.53
N ILE A 237 11.10 14.73 15.53
CA ILE A 237 10.74 15.45 14.31
C ILE A 237 11.97 15.59 13.40
N SER A 238 13.12 15.97 13.95
CA SER A 238 14.36 16.12 13.18
C SER A 238 14.75 14.81 12.49
N ASP A 239 14.71 13.68 13.20
CA ASP A 239 14.99 12.37 12.60
C ASP A 239 13.92 11.98 11.58
N ALA A 240 12.64 12.12 11.93
CA ALA A 240 11.54 11.78 11.03
C ALA A 240 11.62 12.53 9.71
N VAL A 241 11.87 13.85 9.74
CA VAL A 241 11.95 14.70 8.54
C VAL A 241 13.13 14.28 7.64
N LYS A 242 14.27 13.86 8.22
CA LYS A 242 15.40 13.31 7.46
C LYS A 242 15.07 11.99 6.75
N GLN A 243 14.21 11.13 7.32
CA GLN A 243 13.81 9.88 6.68
C GLN A 243 13.07 10.08 5.34
N TYR A 244 12.55 11.28 5.08
CA TYR A 244 11.83 11.63 3.85
C TYR A 244 12.65 12.52 2.91
N ASP A 245 13.91 12.83 3.22
CA ASP A 245 14.73 13.81 2.49
C ASP A 245 14.14 15.24 2.51
N TRP A 246 13.55 15.62 3.65
CA TRP A 246 13.04 16.98 3.91
C TRP A 246 13.96 17.71 4.90
N ASN A 247 13.75 19.03 4.99
CA ASN A 247 14.41 19.90 5.95
C ASN A 247 13.42 20.34 7.01
N TRP A 248 13.85 20.39 8.28
CA TRP A 248 13.06 20.97 9.36
C TRP A 248 13.65 22.31 9.74
N ASP A 249 12.85 23.37 9.64
CA ASP A 249 13.26 24.71 10.07
C ASP A 249 12.92 24.90 11.55
N LYS A 250 13.82 24.43 12.42
CA LYS A 250 13.67 24.57 13.87
C LYS A 250 13.54 26.03 14.31
N LYS A 251 14.22 26.98 13.65
CA LYS A 251 14.26 28.39 14.08
C LYS A 251 12.91 29.10 13.93
N HIS A 252 12.17 28.72 12.90
CA HIS A 252 10.85 29.30 12.59
C HIS A 252 9.69 28.35 12.91
N SER A 253 9.99 27.24 13.59
CA SER A 253 8.99 26.36 14.18
C SER A 253 8.61 26.84 15.59
N TRP A 254 7.50 26.34 16.15
CA TRP A 254 6.86 26.73 17.41
C TRP A 254 7.80 27.31 18.47
N THR A 255 7.31 28.31 19.20
CA THR A 255 8.12 29.06 20.17
C THR A 255 8.08 28.51 21.59
N ALA A 256 7.30 27.46 21.85
CA ALA A 256 7.17 26.83 23.16
C ALA A 256 8.36 25.92 23.50
N ASP A 257 8.54 25.65 24.80
CA ASP A 257 9.56 24.73 25.29
C ASP A 257 9.40 23.33 24.69
N ASN A 258 10.52 22.63 24.55
CA ASN A 258 10.56 21.33 23.91
C ASN A 258 9.75 20.28 24.70
N TYR A 259 8.87 19.57 24.00
CA TYR A 259 8.04 18.55 24.61
C TYR A 259 8.83 17.27 24.84
N ALA A 260 8.66 16.68 26.03
CA ALA A 260 9.17 15.34 26.30
C ALA A 260 8.51 14.31 25.37
N PHE A 261 9.29 13.35 24.90
CA PHE A 261 8.83 12.25 24.06
C PHE A 261 8.96 10.94 24.82
N GLY A 262 7.81 10.41 25.27
CA GLY A 262 7.80 9.39 26.31
C GLY A 262 8.27 8.01 25.89
N SER A 263 8.06 7.57 24.64
CA SER A 263 8.41 6.21 24.24
C SER A 263 8.66 6.06 22.74
N SER A 264 9.66 5.26 22.40
CA SER A 264 9.94 4.86 21.02
C SER A 264 8.90 3.88 20.49
N TYR A 265 8.34 4.21 19.32
CA TYR A 265 7.39 3.39 18.59
C TYR A 265 7.68 3.38 17.08
N PRO A 266 7.36 2.29 16.38
CA PRO A 266 7.55 2.21 14.95
C PRO A 266 6.45 2.96 14.19
N VAL A 267 6.82 3.66 13.12
CA VAL A 267 5.94 4.42 12.24
C VAL A 267 6.10 3.91 10.81
N VAL A 268 4.99 3.78 10.07
CA VAL A 268 4.99 3.47 8.64
C VAL A 268 4.02 4.37 7.90
N THR A 269 4.49 4.99 6.83
CA THR A 269 3.66 5.74 5.88
C THR A 269 4.16 5.55 4.46
N ARG A 270 3.43 6.12 3.48
CA ARG A 270 3.88 6.18 2.09
C ARG A 270 5.19 6.97 2.00
N LYS A 271 6.11 6.54 1.13
CA LYS A 271 7.45 7.14 1.01
C LYS A 271 7.44 8.65 0.74
N SER A 272 6.41 9.17 0.08
CA SER A 272 6.27 10.60 -0.24
C SER A 272 5.39 11.38 0.75
N ASP A 273 4.83 10.73 1.77
CA ASP A 273 3.79 11.30 2.63
C ASP A 273 4.31 11.63 4.03
N ILE A 274 5.26 12.58 4.07
CA ILE A 274 5.79 13.11 5.34
C ILE A 274 4.68 13.72 6.21
N SER A 275 3.63 14.27 5.59
CA SER A 275 2.49 14.87 6.30
C SER A 275 1.77 13.82 7.15
N ALA A 276 1.54 12.62 6.63
CA ALA A 276 0.99 11.51 7.41
C ALA A 276 1.94 11.08 8.54
N ALA A 277 3.26 11.09 8.33
CA ALA A 277 4.20 10.72 9.38
C ALA A 277 4.17 11.75 10.52
N LEU A 278 4.21 13.04 10.19
CA LEU A 278 4.15 14.12 11.17
C LEU A 278 2.80 14.19 11.88
N SER A 279 1.68 13.92 11.20
CA SER A 279 0.38 13.88 11.87
C SER A 279 0.29 12.77 12.91
N ILE A 280 0.93 11.62 12.68
CA ILE A 280 1.05 10.54 13.67
C ILE A 280 1.87 11.01 14.88
N LEU A 281 3.03 11.62 14.64
CA LEU A 281 3.95 12.07 15.70
C LEU A 281 3.36 13.20 16.56
N LEU A 282 2.66 14.14 15.91
CA LEU A 282 2.12 15.34 16.55
C LEU A 282 0.72 15.14 17.14
N LYS A 283 0.09 13.97 16.91
CA LYS A 283 -1.31 13.70 17.29
C LYS A 283 -1.66 14.02 18.76
N GLN A 284 -0.70 13.84 19.66
CA GLN A 284 -0.88 14.03 21.11
C GLN A 284 -0.51 15.44 21.59
N TYR A 285 0.01 16.28 20.70
CA TYR A 285 0.50 17.61 21.00
C TYR A 285 -0.42 18.65 20.35
N PRO A 286 -0.54 19.86 20.92
CA PRO A 286 -1.30 20.96 20.32
C PRO A 286 -0.53 21.59 19.14
N LEU A 287 0.07 20.75 18.29
CA LEU A 287 0.98 21.15 17.22
C LEU A 287 0.52 20.57 15.88
N GLU A 288 0.75 21.32 14.81
CA GLU A 288 0.52 20.91 13.44
C GLU A 288 1.76 21.13 12.57
N ALA A 289 1.92 20.30 11.55
CA ALA A 289 2.96 20.46 10.55
C ALA A 289 2.46 21.28 9.37
N ARG A 290 3.19 22.33 9.03
CA ARG A 290 3.04 23.12 7.80
C ARG A 290 4.16 22.79 6.85
N ARG A 291 3.76 22.50 5.61
CA ARG A 291 4.65 22.04 4.55
C ARG A 291 4.89 23.14 3.55
N LEU A 292 6.17 23.42 3.26
CA LEU A 292 6.58 24.27 2.17
C LEU A 292 7.24 23.41 1.09
N ASP A 293 6.45 23.06 0.09
CA ASP A 293 6.86 22.12 -0.96
C ASP A 293 8.02 22.64 -1.81
N ALA A 294 8.10 23.96 -2.04
CA ALA A 294 9.09 24.59 -2.92
C ALA A 294 10.55 24.30 -2.52
N ASN A 295 10.83 24.20 -1.23
CA ASN A 295 12.17 23.96 -0.70
C ASN A 295 12.22 22.73 0.22
N ARG A 296 11.18 21.88 0.19
CA ARG A 296 11.02 20.71 1.05
C ARG A 296 11.26 21.03 2.53
N THR A 297 10.67 22.12 3.00
CA THR A 297 10.82 22.55 4.40
C THR A 297 9.54 22.30 5.19
N ILE A 298 9.70 21.73 6.38
CA ILE A 298 8.66 21.56 7.37
C ILE A 298 8.82 22.66 8.43
N TYR A 299 7.69 23.26 8.78
CA TYR A 299 7.52 24.10 9.95
C TYR A 299 6.50 23.41 10.86
N ILE A 300 6.71 23.50 12.15
CA ILE A 300 5.72 23.02 13.12
C ILE A 300 5.16 24.25 13.85
N ARG A 301 3.84 24.33 14.01
CA ARG A 301 3.14 25.47 14.61
C ARG A 301 2.08 24.98 15.59
N GLU A 302 1.59 25.86 16.45
CA GLU A 302 0.43 25.54 17.28
C GLU A 302 -0.78 25.25 16.39
N ALA A 303 -1.49 24.16 16.69
CA ALA A 303 -2.74 23.84 16.03
C ALA A 303 -3.74 24.93 16.40
N THR A 304 -4.25 25.66 15.41
CA THR A 304 -5.30 26.65 15.67
C THR A 304 -6.58 25.88 16.00
N PRO A 305 -7.18 26.04 17.19
CA PRO A 305 -8.46 25.41 17.46
C PRO A 305 -9.50 25.95 16.47
N LEU A 306 -10.13 25.04 15.73
CA LEU A 306 -11.32 25.31 14.92
C LEU A 306 -12.51 25.67 15.82
#